data_AF-A0A2N5TSP5-F1
#
_entry.id   AF-A0A2N5TSP5-F1
#
_cell.length_a   1.000
_cell.length_b   1.000
_cell.length_c   1.000
_cell.angle_alpha   90.00
_cell.angle_beta   90.00
_cell.angle_gamma   90.00
#
_symmetry.space_group_name_H-M   'P 1'
#
loop_
_entity.id
_entity.type
_entity.pdbx_description
1 polymer ?
#
loop_
_entity_poly.entity_id
_entity_poly.type
_entity_poly.pdbx_seq_one_letter_code
_entity_poly.pdbx_strand_id
1 'polypeptide(L)'
;MDISDQVAIHEAMEQQTISIAKAGIQATLNARTSILAAANPVGGRYNKKMSLRANVAMSGPIMSRFDLFFVVLDECNEDVDFAIASHIVNVHRLREVAIKPEFSTDALQRYIRYAALSIQR
;
A
#
# COMPACT_ATOMS: atom_id res chain seq x y z
N MET A 1 -0.65 15.20 -3.07
CA MET A 1 0.78 14.96 -2.81
C MET A 1 1.53 15.98 -3.62
N ASP A 2 2.29 16.82 -2.94
CA ASP A 2 3.00 17.91 -3.59
C ASP A 2 4.17 17.37 -4.40
N ILE A 3 4.64 18.16 -5.37
CA ILE A 3 5.72 17.76 -6.27
C ILE A 3 7.01 17.50 -5.46
N SER A 4 7.26 18.25 -4.40
CA SER A 4 8.40 18.05 -3.49
C SER A 4 8.40 16.67 -2.86
N ASP A 5 7.23 16.18 -2.44
CA ASP A 5 7.09 14.87 -1.80
C ASP A 5 7.32 13.75 -2.81
N GLN A 6 6.89 13.94 -4.06
CA GLN A 6 7.15 12.98 -5.14
C GLN A 6 8.65 12.86 -5.44
N VAL A 7 9.40 13.96 -5.39
CA VAL A 7 10.86 13.94 -5.59
C VAL A 7 11.56 13.21 -4.45
N ALA A 8 11.17 13.49 -3.19
CA ALA A 8 11.74 12.83 -2.03
C ALA A 8 11.45 11.31 -2.02
N ILE A 9 10.24 10.91 -2.38
CA ILE A 9 9.87 9.50 -2.50
C ILE A 9 10.64 8.83 -3.63
N HIS A 10 10.84 9.51 -4.77
CA HIS A 10 11.63 8.97 -5.86
C HIS A 10 13.08 8.70 -5.45
N GLU A 11 13.72 9.62 -4.71
CA GLU A 11 15.06 9.40 -4.14
C GLU A 11 15.07 8.21 -3.18
N ALA A 12 14.11 8.16 -2.25
CA ALA A 12 14.02 7.10 -1.26
C ALA A 12 13.81 5.72 -1.90
N MET A 13 13.00 5.62 -2.96
CA MET A 13 12.75 4.36 -3.68
C MET A 13 13.93 3.92 -4.55
N GLU A 14 14.62 4.88 -5.16
CA GLU A 14 15.74 4.62 -6.08
C GLU A 14 17.02 4.27 -5.32
N GLN A 15 17.41 5.12 -4.36
CA GLN A 15 18.70 5.08 -3.70
C GLN A 15 18.64 4.45 -2.31
N GLN A 16 17.44 4.21 -1.78
CA GLN A 16 17.23 3.76 -0.39
C GLN A 16 17.83 4.72 0.64
N THR A 17 17.95 6.00 0.28
CA THR A 17 18.46 7.08 1.12
C THR A 17 17.68 8.36 0.89
N ILE A 18 17.69 9.27 1.86
CA ILE A 18 17.14 10.63 1.74
C ILE A 18 18.22 11.62 2.12
N SER A 19 18.54 12.52 1.22
CA SER A 19 19.45 13.64 1.44
C SER A 19 18.69 14.88 1.94
N ILE A 20 19.22 15.49 3.00
CA ILE A 20 18.65 16.69 3.61
C ILE A 20 19.73 17.74 3.68
N ALA A 21 19.45 18.91 3.10
CA ALA A 21 20.28 20.10 3.21
C ALA A 21 19.41 21.26 3.71
N LYS A 22 19.36 21.45 5.04
CA LYS A 22 18.54 22.49 5.68
C LYS A 22 19.19 22.99 6.96
N ALA A 23 19.03 24.29 7.25
CA ALA A 23 19.53 24.94 8.47
C ALA A 23 21.03 24.70 8.73
N GLY A 24 21.85 24.67 7.67
CA GLY A 24 23.29 24.41 7.78
C GLY A 24 23.67 22.94 8.04
N ILE A 25 22.70 22.03 8.12
CA ILE A 25 22.93 20.59 8.27
C ILE A 25 22.79 19.95 6.89
N GLN A 26 23.86 19.29 6.45
CA GLN A 26 23.87 18.41 5.29
C GLN A 26 24.05 16.98 5.77
N ALA A 27 23.04 16.13 5.57
CA ALA A 27 23.05 14.75 6.01
C ALA A 27 22.35 13.83 5.01
N THR A 28 22.80 12.58 4.94
CA THR A 28 22.16 11.51 4.17
C THR A 28 21.68 10.45 5.13
N LEU A 29 20.37 10.17 5.12
CA LEU A 29 19.72 9.22 6.01
C LEU A 29 19.35 7.96 5.25
N ASN A 30 19.43 6.81 5.93
CA ASN A 30 19.00 5.53 5.37
C ASN A 30 17.47 5.45 5.33
N ALA A 31 16.90 5.04 4.18
CA ALA A 31 15.48 4.91 3.93
C ALA A 31 15.08 3.48 3.50
N ARG A 32 15.79 2.45 3.99
CA ARG A 32 15.41 1.03 3.77
C ARG A 32 14.07 0.71 4.44
N THR A 33 12.99 0.87 3.67
CA THR A 33 11.64 0.51 4.04
C THR A 33 10.88 -0.01 2.82
N SER A 34 9.87 -0.84 3.05
CA SER A 34 8.86 -1.14 2.03
C SER A 34 7.85 0.01 1.98
N ILE A 35 7.29 0.25 0.79
CA ILE A 35 6.28 1.29 0.57
C ILE A 35 4.95 0.62 0.25
N LEU A 36 3.91 1.01 0.98
CA LEU A 36 2.52 0.71 0.66
C LEU A 36 1.84 2.03 0.28
N ALA A 37 1.28 2.08 -0.93
CA ALA A 37 0.61 3.26 -1.45
C ALA A 37 -0.85 2.95 -1.79
N ALA A 38 -1.74 3.85 -1.40
CA ALA A 38 -3.13 3.87 -1.84
C ALA A 38 -3.35 5.11 -2.71
N ALA A 39 -3.90 4.91 -3.91
CA ALA A 39 -4.20 5.99 -4.84
C ALA A 39 -5.58 5.78 -5.44
N ASN A 40 -6.34 6.87 -5.54
CA ASN A 40 -7.62 6.87 -6.23
C ASN A 40 -7.41 7.23 -7.71
N PRO A 41 -8.23 6.68 -8.63
CA PRO A 41 -8.18 7.05 -10.03
C PRO A 41 -8.56 8.53 -10.23
N VAL A 42 -7.98 9.18 -11.25
CA VAL A 42 -8.13 10.63 -11.49
C VAL A 42 -9.59 11.06 -11.65
N GLY A 43 -10.43 10.23 -12.27
CA GLY A 43 -11.86 10.49 -12.47
C GLY A 43 -12.77 9.98 -11.35
N GLY A 44 -12.22 9.58 -10.20
CA GLY A 44 -12.96 9.00 -9.07
C GLY A 44 -13.39 7.53 -9.25
N ARG A 45 -13.58 7.08 -10.50
CA ARG A 45 -13.78 5.66 -10.86
C ARG A 45 -12.72 5.19 -11.85
N TYR A 46 -12.37 3.91 -11.76
CA TYR A 46 -11.39 3.32 -12.65
C TYR A 46 -11.98 3.09 -14.05
N ASN A 47 -11.33 3.63 -15.08
CA ASN A 47 -11.73 3.44 -16.46
C ASN A 47 -10.96 2.27 -17.10
N LYS A 48 -11.66 1.15 -17.31
CA LYS A 48 -11.11 -0.08 -17.92
C LYS A 48 -10.57 0.11 -19.35
N LYS A 49 -11.01 1.15 -20.05
CA LYS A 49 -10.56 1.45 -21.43
C LYS A 49 -9.22 2.19 -21.46
N MET A 50 -8.80 2.75 -20.32
CA MET A 50 -7.56 3.51 -20.20
C MET A 50 -6.47 2.63 -19.57
N SER A 51 -5.20 2.93 -19.89
CA SER A 51 -4.08 2.27 -19.23
C SER A 51 -4.02 2.64 -17.74
N LEU A 52 -3.35 1.84 -16.93
CA LEU A 52 -3.15 2.12 -15.51
C LEU A 52 -2.50 3.50 -15.29
N ARG A 53 -1.49 3.83 -16.10
CA ARG A 53 -0.81 5.14 -16.05
C ARG A 53 -1.74 6.31 -16.35
N ALA A 54 -2.73 6.12 -17.22
CA ALA A 54 -3.70 7.16 -17.53
C ALA A 54 -4.82 7.25 -16.47
N ASN A 55 -5.07 6.17 -15.74
CA ASN A 55 -6.00 6.13 -14.61
C ASN A 55 -5.43 6.77 -13.34
N VAL A 56 -4.11 6.76 -13.14
CA VAL A 56 -3.44 7.25 -11.92
C VAL A 56 -2.53 8.43 -12.24
N ALA A 57 -2.65 9.53 -11.50
CA ALA A 57 -1.78 10.70 -11.64
C ALA A 57 -0.41 10.47 -10.98
N MET A 58 0.38 9.55 -11.54
CA MET A 58 1.73 9.21 -11.08
C MET A 58 2.75 9.36 -12.22
N SER A 59 3.96 9.83 -11.89
CA SER A 59 5.04 9.94 -12.86
C SER A 59 5.53 8.55 -13.28
N GLY A 60 5.98 8.42 -14.54
CA GLY A 60 6.51 7.15 -15.07
C GLY A 60 7.65 6.55 -14.24
N PRO A 61 8.64 7.35 -13.77
CA PRO A 61 9.73 6.85 -12.95
C PRO A 61 9.27 6.22 -11.63
N ILE A 62 8.35 6.88 -10.90
CA ILE A 62 7.81 6.34 -9.64
C ILE A 62 7.00 5.07 -9.91
N MET A 63 6.19 5.07 -10.97
CA MET A 63 5.37 3.91 -11.35
C MET A 63 6.26 2.68 -11.66
N SER A 64 7.40 2.87 -12.32
CA SER A 64 8.33 1.78 -12.62
C SER A 64 9.03 1.19 -11.39
N ARG A 65 9.01 1.89 -10.25
CA ARG A 65 9.66 1.46 -8.98
C ARG A 65 8.75 0.62 -8.10
N PHE A 66 7.45 0.56 -8.41
CA PHE A 66 6.53 -0.34 -7.73
C PHE A 66 6.57 -1.71 -8.41
N ASP A 67 6.91 -2.74 -7.63
CA ASP A 67 6.96 -4.12 -8.13
C ASP A 67 5.56 -4.70 -8.37
N LEU A 68 4.57 -4.26 -7.58
CA LEU A 68 3.20 -4.80 -7.59
C LEU A 68 2.17 -3.69 -7.62
N PHE A 69 1.17 -3.87 -8.48
CA PHE A 69 0.00 -3.00 -8.57
C PHE A 69 -1.27 -3.81 -8.35
N PHE A 70 -2.01 -3.48 -7.30
CA PHE A 70 -3.33 -4.06 -7.02
C PHE A 70 -4.42 -3.05 -7.36
N VAL A 71 -5.07 -3.22 -8.50
CA VAL A 71 -6.21 -2.40 -8.91
C VAL A 71 -7.49 -3.03 -8.34
N VAL A 72 -8.10 -2.36 -7.36
CA VAL A 72 -9.39 -2.77 -6.81
C VAL A 72 -10.50 -2.08 -7.61
N LEU A 73 -11.38 -2.88 -8.21
CA LEU A 73 -12.52 -2.41 -8.98
C LEU A 73 -13.80 -2.60 -8.19
N ASP A 74 -14.63 -1.56 -8.20
CA ASP A 74 -15.98 -1.60 -7.67
C ASP A 74 -16.94 -2.01 -8.80
N GLU A 75 -17.33 -3.28 -8.81
CA GLU A 75 -18.28 -3.87 -9.76
C GLU A 75 -19.57 -4.21 -9.04
N CYS A 76 -20.72 -3.76 -9.56
CA CYS A 76 -22.01 -4.10 -8.99
C CYS A 76 -22.29 -5.60 -9.19
N ASN A 77 -22.27 -6.37 -8.11
CA ASN A 77 -22.58 -7.79 -8.11
C ASN A 77 -23.38 -8.11 -6.85
N GLU A 78 -24.65 -8.45 -7.03
CA GLU A 78 -25.60 -8.63 -5.93
C GLU A 78 -25.14 -9.67 -4.90
N ASP A 79 -24.56 -10.80 -5.33
CA ASP A 79 -24.10 -11.85 -4.43
C ASP A 79 -22.91 -11.38 -3.58
N VAL A 80 -21.97 -10.67 -4.21
CA VAL A 80 -20.79 -10.12 -3.53
C VAL A 80 -21.18 -8.98 -2.60
N ASP A 81 -22.03 -8.07 -3.06
CA ASP A 81 -22.52 -6.93 -2.30
C ASP A 81 -23.33 -7.39 -1.07
N PHE A 82 -24.16 -8.43 -1.24
CA PHE A 82 -24.91 -9.02 -0.13
C PHE A 82 -23.98 -9.70 0.88
N ALA A 83 -22.94 -10.41 0.42
CA ALA A 83 -21.95 -11.02 1.31
C ALA A 83 -21.18 -9.96 2.11
N ILE A 84 -20.76 -8.87 1.46
CA ILE A 84 -20.07 -7.74 2.09
C ILE A 84 -20.99 -7.06 3.11
N ALA A 85 -22.23 -6.74 2.73
CA ALA A 85 -23.20 -6.12 3.63
C ALA A 85 -23.48 -7.00 4.86
N SER A 86 -23.68 -8.30 4.65
CA SER A 86 -23.86 -9.28 5.72
C SER A 86 -22.64 -9.33 6.66
N HIS A 87 -21.43 -9.28 6.10
CA HIS A 87 -20.19 -9.22 6.87
C HIS A 87 -20.13 -7.93 7.71
N ILE A 88 -20.40 -6.77 7.13
CA ILE A 88 -20.41 -5.47 7.83
C ILE A 88 -21.40 -5.49 8.99
N VAL A 89 -22.64 -5.97 8.78
CA VAL A 89 -23.66 -6.07 9.83
C VAL A 89 -23.20 -7.00 10.95
N ASN A 90 -22.62 -8.15 10.62
CA ASN A 90 -22.12 -9.09 11.62
C ASN A 90 -20.96 -8.53 12.43
N VAL A 91 -20.02 -7.83 11.81
CA VAL A 91 -18.91 -7.15 12.50
C VAL A 91 -19.43 -6.07 13.43
N HIS A 92 -20.42 -5.26 13.03
CA HIS A 92 -20.99 -4.24 13.92
C HIS A 92 -21.78 -4.84 15.09
N ARG A 93 -22.50 -5.95 14.87
CA ARG A 93 -23.31 -6.62 15.90
C ARG A 93 -22.47 -7.41 16.90
N LEU A 94 -21.47 -8.15 16.41
CA LEU A 94 -20.70 -9.13 17.20
C LEU A 94 -19.27 -8.68 17.50
N ARG A 95 -18.81 -7.55 16.93
CA ARG A 95 -17.45 -7.01 17.06
C ARG A 95 -16.40 -8.08 16.76
N GLU A 96 -15.42 -8.24 17.66
CA GLU A 96 -14.30 -9.17 17.52
C GLU A 96 -14.74 -10.63 17.40
N VAL A 97 -15.95 -11.00 17.84
CA VAL A 97 -16.46 -12.37 17.74
C VAL A 97 -16.88 -12.73 16.30
N ALA A 98 -17.09 -11.72 15.44
CA ALA A 98 -17.42 -11.93 14.03
C ALA A 98 -16.24 -12.46 13.20
N ILE A 99 -15.00 -12.23 13.65
CA ILE A 99 -13.79 -12.55 12.89
C ILE A 99 -13.04 -13.64 13.65
N LYS A 100 -13.05 -14.86 13.11
CA LYS A 100 -12.33 -16.01 13.68
C LYS A 100 -11.23 -16.44 12.72
N PRO A 101 -10.06 -15.79 12.75
CA PRO A 101 -8.93 -16.21 11.94
C PRO A 101 -8.38 -17.54 12.47
N GLU A 102 -7.82 -18.36 11.59
CA GLU A 102 -7.20 -19.65 11.96
C GLU A 102 -5.96 -19.44 12.86
N PHE A 103 -5.23 -18.35 12.63
CA PHE A 103 -4.06 -17.97 13.42
C PHE A 103 -4.29 -16.62 14.10
N SER A 104 -3.80 -16.50 15.34
CA SER A 104 -3.77 -15.22 16.02
C SER A 104 -2.72 -14.30 15.40
N THR A 105 -2.93 -12.99 15.54
CA THR A 105 -1.98 -11.97 15.06
C THR A 105 -0.60 -12.13 15.69
N ASP A 106 -0.53 -12.46 16.98
CA ASP A 106 0.74 -12.71 17.69
C ASP A 106 1.48 -13.94 17.15
N ALA A 107 0.78 -15.05 16.91
CA ALA A 107 1.40 -16.24 16.33
C ALA A 107 1.99 -15.94 14.94
N LEU A 108 1.24 -15.23 14.10
CA LEU A 108 1.66 -14.88 12.74
C LEU A 108 2.83 -13.89 12.74
N GLN A 109 2.83 -12.91 13.63
CA GLN A 109 3.96 -11.99 13.81
C GLN A 109 5.24 -12.71 14.25
N ARG A 110 5.14 -13.64 15.21
CA ARG A 110 6.29 -14.45 15.65
C ARG A 110 6.85 -15.30 14.51
N TYR A 111 5.96 -15.92 13.73
CA TYR A 111 6.35 -16.71 12.56
C TYR A 111 7.07 -15.85 11.51
N ILE A 112 6.53 -14.68 11.15
CA ILE A 112 7.15 -13.77 10.18
C ILE A 112 8.54 -13.32 10.66
N ARG A 113 8.70 -12.96 11.95
CA ARG A 113 10.00 -12.57 12.51
C ARG A 113 11.01 -13.71 12.44
N TYR A 114 10.59 -14.92 12.78
CA TYR A 114 11.44 -16.11 12.69
C TYR A 114 11.89 -16.38 11.24
N ALA A 115 10.96 -16.34 10.29
CA ALA A 115 11.25 -16.54 8.87
C ALA A 115 12.20 -15.45 8.33
N ALA A 116 11.98 -14.19 8.69
CA ALA A 116 12.82 -13.06 8.27
C ALA A 116 14.28 -13.20 8.74
N LEU A 117 14.51 -13.72 9.96
CA LEU A 117 15.86 -14.01 10.47
C LEU A 117 16.54 -15.17 9.72
N SER A 118 15.75 -16.13 9.26
CA SER A 118 16.24 -17.34 8.57
C SER A 118 16.70 -17.05 7.14
N ILE A 119 16.12 -16.03 6.50
CA ILE A 119 16.43 -15.61 5.11
C ILE A 119 17.75 -14.80 5.04
N GLN A 120 18.28 -14.32 6.17
CA GLN A 120 19.55 -13.56 6.21
C GLN A 120 20.82 -14.44 6.38
N ARG A 121 20.70 -15.77 6.38
CA ARG A 121 21.84 -16.71 6.31
C ARG A 121 22.00 -17.26 4.90
#